data_AF-A0A0E0D008-F1
#
_entry.id   AF-A0A0E0D008-F1
#
_cell.length_a   1.000
_cell.length_b   1.000
_cell.length_c   1.000
_cell.angle_alpha   90.00
_cell.angle_beta   90.00
_cell.angle_gamma   90.00
#
_symmetry.space_group_name_H-M   'P 1'
#
loop_
_entity.id
_entity.type
_entity.pdbx_description
1 polymer ?
#
loop_
_entity_poly.entity_id
_entity_poly.type
_entity_poly.pdbx_seq_one_letter_code
_entity_poly.pdbx_strand_id
1 'polypeptide(L)'
;MKIIPVACLEDNYAYLIVDESTKSAAAVDPVEPEKVLAAAAEVGVRIDCVLTTHHHCAVPKIFPNPTLRDQSPTTRKDHAGGNEKLAQSVPGIKVYGGSLDNVKGCTDQVENGTKLSLGKDIEILCLHTPCHTKGHISYYVTSKEEEDPAVFTGDTLYTVKNLKFILTVEPENEKVKQKLEWAQKQREANQPTIPSTIGEEFETNTFMRVDLPEIQAKFGAKSPVEALREVRKTKDNWKG
;
A
#
# COMPACT_ATOMS: atom_id res chain seq x y z
N MET A 1 -9.80 -12.22 13.13
CA MET A 1 -9.42 -11.69 11.80
C MET A 1 -7.98 -12.07 11.54
N LYS A 2 -7.68 -12.64 10.36
CA LYS A 2 -6.31 -13.03 10.00
C LYS A 2 -5.87 -12.34 8.72
N ILE A 3 -4.65 -11.79 8.72
CA ILE A 3 -4.06 -11.14 7.55
C ILE A 3 -2.86 -11.96 7.07
N ILE A 4 -2.86 -12.32 5.79
CA ILE A 4 -1.81 -13.13 5.18
C ILE A 4 -1.16 -12.32 4.04
N PRO A 5 0.09 -11.87 4.20
CA PRO A 5 0.81 -11.23 3.11
C PRO A 5 1.24 -12.26 2.07
N VAL A 6 1.06 -11.93 0.80
CA VAL A 6 1.46 -12.74 -0.36
C VAL A 6 2.47 -11.94 -1.16
N ALA A 7 3.74 -12.36 -1.12
CA ALA A 7 4.81 -11.71 -1.85
C ALA A 7 4.56 -11.79 -3.36
N CYS A 8 4.50 -10.62 -4.00
CA CYS A 8 4.25 -10.47 -5.42
C CYS A 8 5.36 -9.67 -6.11
N LEU A 9 5.64 -9.99 -7.37
CA LEU A 9 6.71 -9.37 -8.15
C LEU A 9 8.05 -9.36 -7.37
N GLU A 10 8.81 -8.27 -7.43
CA GLU A 10 10.11 -8.12 -6.74
C GLU A 10 9.96 -7.50 -5.33
N ASP A 11 9.04 -6.54 -5.18
CA ASP A 11 8.90 -5.72 -3.97
C ASP A 11 7.44 -5.39 -3.59
N ASN A 12 6.45 -6.06 -4.19
CA ASN A 12 5.03 -5.84 -3.90
C ASN A 12 4.48 -6.91 -2.95
N TYR A 13 3.39 -6.55 -2.25
CA TYR A 13 2.61 -7.48 -1.45
C TYR A 13 1.14 -7.36 -1.83
N ALA A 14 0.53 -8.49 -2.17
CA ALA A 14 -0.91 -8.65 -2.06
C ALA A 14 -1.23 -9.13 -0.63
N TYR A 15 -2.49 -8.99 -0.21
CA TYR A 15 -2.91 -9.42 1.13
C TYR A 15 -4.22 -10.20 1.06
N LEU A 16 -4.31 -11.28 1.82
CA LEU A 16 -5.59 -11.92 2.14
C LEU A 16 -6.04 -11.45 3.52
N ILE A 17 -7.18 -10.76 3.56
CA ILE A 17 -7.93 -10.49 4.78
C ILE A 17 -8.90 -11.64 4.97
N VAL A 18 -8.82 -12.36 6.08
CA VAL A 18 -9.59 -13.57 6.33
C VAL A 18 -10.50 -13.36 7.53
N ASP A 19 -11.80 -13.54 7.30
CA ASP A 19 -12.77 -13.82 8.34
C ASP A 19 -12.73 -15.32 8.67
N GLU A 20 -12.12 -15.66 9.81
CA GLU A 20 -11.88 -17.05 10.18
C GLU A 20 -13.16 -17.80 10.55
N SER A 21 -14.22 -17.10 10.96
CA SER A 21 -15.49 -17.70 11.37
C SER A 21 -16.29 -18.19 10.17
N THR A 22 -16.29 -17.42 9.08
CA THR A 22 -17.02 -17.75 7.84
C THR A 22 -16.16 -18.38 6.76
N LYS A 23 -14.82 -18.40 6.94
CA LYS A 23 -13.85 -18.79 5.91
C LYS A 23 -13.96 -17.95 4.62
N SER A 24 -14.43 -16.72 4.77
CA SER A 24 -14.51 -15.72 3.69
C SER A 24 -13.25 -14.86 3.70
N ALA A 25 -12.76 -14.47 2.53
CA ALA A 25 -11.58 -13.65 2.39
C ALA A 25 -11.75 -12.51 1.38
N ALA A 26 -11.06 -11.40 1.61
CA ALA A 26 -10.86 -10.34 0.63
C ALA A 26 -9.39 -10.32 0.19
N ALA A 27 -9.16 -10.17 -1.12
CA ALA A 27 -7.82 -10.02 -1.68
C ALA A 27 -7.51 -8.55 -1.96
N VAL A 28 -6.47 -8.01 -1.33
CA VAL A 28 -5.98 -6.66 -1.56
C VAL A 28 -4.89 -6.68 -2.62
N ASP A 29 -5.05 -5.86 -3.67
CA ASP A 29 -4.09 -5.67 -4.78
C ASP A 29 -3.51 -6.99 -5.36
N PRO A 30 -4.35 -7.92 -5.85
CA PRO A 30 -3.91 -9.26 -6.26
C PRO A 30 -3.24 -9.27 -7.64
N VAL A 31 -2.07 -8.64 -7.78
CA VAL A 31 -1.36 -8.53 -9.07
C VAL A 31 -0.95 -9.88 -9.68
N GLU A 32 -0.65 -10.88 -8.86
CA GLU A 32 -0.36 -12.27 -9.27
C GLU A 32 -1.46 -13.20 -8.72
N PRO A 33 -2.64 -13.27 -9.39
CA PRO A 33 -3.81 -14.01 -8.90
C PRO A 33 -3.54 -15.46 -8.54
N GLU A 34 -2.66 -16.14 -9.28
CA GLU A 34 -2.26 -17.52 -9.02
C GLU A 34 -1.65 -17.71 -7.63
N LYS A 35 -0.80 -16.77 -7.17
CA LYS A 35 -0.20 -16.83 -5.84
C LYS A 35 -1.24 -16.58 -4.75
N VAL A 36 -2.13 -15.61 -4.99
CA VAL A 36 -3.20 -15.25 -4.06
C VAL A 36 -4.20 -16.39 -3.92
N LEU A 37 -4.60 -17.02 -5.03
CA LEU A 37 -5.49 -18.19 -5.04
C LEU A 37 -4.84 -19.40 -4.37
N ALA A 38 -3.54 -19.64 -4.61
CA ALA A 38 -2.80 -20.71 -3.93
C ALA A 38 -2.75 -20.50 -2.41
N ALA A 39 -2.45 -19.28 -1.96
CA ALA A 39 -2.45 -18.93 -0.54
C ALA A 39 -3.84 -19.09 0.09
N ALA A 40 -4.90 -18.70 -0.62
CA ALA A 40 -6.28 -18.90 -0.15
C ALA A 40 -6.65 -20.39 -0.05
N ALA A 41 -6.22 -21.20 -1.02
CA ALA A 41 -6.43 -22.65 -1.00
C ALA A 41 -5.68 -23.34 0.15
N GLU A 42 -4.44 -22.93 0.41
CA GLU A 42 -3.61 -23.48 1.51
C GLU A 42 -4.27 -23.30 2.88
N VAL A 43 -4.90 -22.15 3.12
CA VAL A 43 -5.60 -21.87 4.38
C VAL A 43 -7.09 -22.23 4.37
N GLY A 44 -7.58 -22.79 3.26
CA GLY A 44 -8.96 -23.28 3.13
C GLY A 44 -10.03 -22.18 3.18
N VAL A 45 -9.80 -21.04 2.53
CA VAL A 45 -10.75 -19.91 2.48
C VAL A 45 -11.20 -19.60 1.06
N ARG A 46 -12.39 -19.00 0.94
CA ARG A 46 -12.94 -18.52 -0.35
C ARG A 46 -12.71 -17.02 -0.47
N ILE A 47 -12.24 -16.57 -1.63
CA ILE A 47 -12.11 -15.14 -1.93
C ILE A 47 -13.47 -14.61 -2.41
N ASP A 48 -14.05 -13.69 -1.65
CA ASP A 48 -15.38 -13.13 -1.88
C ASP A 48 -15.34 -11.79 -2.61
N CYS A 49 -14.25 -11.03 -2.43
CA CYS A 49 -14.05 -9.77 -3.11
C CYS A 49 -12.57 -9.41 -3.27
N VAL A 50 -12.32 -8.46 -4.17
CA VAL A 50 -11.04 -7.78 -4.36
C VAL A 50 -11.16 -6.34 -3.88
N LEU A 51 -10.14 -5.88 -3.17
CA LEU A 51 -9.96 -4.49 -2.77
C LEU A 51 -8.74 -3.94 -3.52
N THR A 52 -8.95 -3.00 -4.44
CA THR A 52 -7.86 -2.40 -5.20
C THR A 52 -7.59 -0.98 -4.72
N THR A 53 -6.40 -0.75 -4.18
CA THR A 53 -6.03 0.55 -3.58
C THR A 53 -5.96 1.64 -4.64
N HIS A 54 -5.37 1.34 -5.79
CA HIS A 54 -5.31 2.25 -6.93
C HIS A 54 -5.04 1.54 -8.26
N HIS A 55 -5.27 2.25 -9.37
CA HIS A 55 -5.24 1.71 -10.73
C HIS A 55 -3.85 1.33 -11.26
N HIS A 56 -2.79 1.55 -10.48
CA HIS A 56 -1.45 1.91 -10.96
C HIS A 56 -1.11 1.39 -12.38
N CYS A 57 -1.00 2.36 -13.27
CA CYS A 57 -0.43 2.28 -14.59
C CYS A 57 0.70 3.31 -14.54
N ALA A 58 1.96 2.87 -14.35
CA ALA A 58 3.06 3.81 -14.07
C ALA A 58 2.99 5.07 -14.96
N VAL A 59 3.01 6.26 -14.34
CA VAL A 59 3.26 7.50 -15.07
C VAL A 59 4.57 7.33 -15.84
N PRO A 60 4.63 7.63 -17.15
CA PRO A 60 5.89 7.60 -17.86
C PRO A 60 6.82 8.55 -17.13
N LYS A 61 7.97 8.06 -16.67
CA LYS A 61 9.09 8.93 -16.31
C LYS A 61 9.25 9.87 -17.48
N ILE A 62 9.03 11.18 -17.26
CA ILE A 62 9.38 12.18 -18.27
C ILE A 62 10.91 12.13 -18.34
N PHE A 63 11.43 11.26 -19.19
CA PHE A 63 12.83 11.26 -19.55
C PHE A 63 13.08 12.57 -20.33
N PRO A 64 14.11 13.35 -19.99
CA PRO A 64 14.39 14.64 -20.63
C PRO A 64 14.90 14.50 -22.08
N ASN A 65 14.83 13.31 -22.69
CA ASN A 65 15.33 13.08 -24.04
C ASN A 65 14.32 12.28 -24.89
N PRO A 66 13.61 12.93 -25.84
CA PRO A 66 12.52 12.32 -26.60
C PRO A 66 12.95 11.29 -27.65
N THR A 67 14.25 11.03 -27.81
CA THR A 67 14.81 10.18 -28.89
C THR A 67 15.15 8.75 -28.46
N LEU A 68 15.03 8.41 -27.17
CA LEU A 68 15.16 7.03 -26.67
C LEU A 68 13.80 6.56 -26.16
N ARG A 69 12.84 6.36 -27.08
CA ARG A 69 11.67 5.54 -26.79
C ARG A 69 12.12 4.09 -26.78
N ASP A 70 12.48 3.59 -25.60
CA ASP A 70 12.34 2.16 -25.35
C ASP A 70 10.88 1.79 -25.67
N GLN A 71 10.68 0.85 -26.59
CA GLN A 71 9.36 0.36 -26.99
C GLN A 71 8.77 -0.64 -26.00
N SER A 72 9.39 -0.85 -24.84
CA SER A 72 8.75 -1.58 -23.75
C SER A 72 7.73 -0.66 -23.04
N PRO A 73 6.41 -0.98 -23.06
CA PRO A 73 5.43 -0.22 -22.31
C PRO A 73 5.58 -0.61 -20.83
N THR A 74 6.54 -0.03 -20.09
CA THR A 74 6.70 -0.26 -18.65
C THR A 74 5.61 0.45 -17.84
N THR A 75 4.35 0.25 -18.20
CA THR A 75 3.25 0.48 -17.26
C THR A 75 3.33 -0.64 -16.24
N ARG A 76 4.01 -0.37 -15.13
CA ARG A 76 4.00 -1.26 -13.97
C ARG A 76 2.53 -1.34 -13.53
N LYS A 77 1.93 -2.53 -13.66
CA LYS A 77 0.55 -2.86 -13.30
C LYS A 77 0.59 -3.65 -12.00
N ASP A 78 1.19 -3.06 -10.98
CA ASP A 78 1.60 -3.75 -9.76
C ASP A 78 0.51 -3.88 -8.69
N HIS A 79 -0.66 -3.27 -8.91
CA HIS A 79 -1.82 -3.37 -8.02
C HIS A 79 -3.03 -3.98 -8.74
N ALA A 80 -3.61 -3.24 -9.68
CA ALA A 80 -4.82 -3.65 -10.43
C ALA A 80 -4.56 -4.68 -11.55
N GLY A 81 -3.30 -5.07 -11.79
CA GLY A 81 -2.91 -5.86 -12.95
C GLY A 81 -3.54 -7.25 -13.02
N GLY A 82 -3.82 -7.85 -11.88
CA GLY A 82 -4.39 -9.19 -11.78
C GLY A 82 -5.91 -9.26 -11.64
N ASN A 83 -6.60 -8.12 -11.50
CA ASN A 83 -8.04 -8.06 -11.21
C ASN A 83 -8.89 -8.88 -12.20
N GLU A 84 -8.73 -8.64 -13.51
CA GLU A 84 -9.50 -9.35 -14.54
C GLU A 84 -9.23 -10.85 -14.56
N LYS A 85 -7.97 -11.25 -14.35
CA LYS A 85 -7.57 -12.67 -14.34
C LYS A 85 -8.11 -13.38 -13.10
N LEU A 86 -8.13 -12.72 -11.95
CA LEU A 86 -8.79 -13.23 -10.75
C LEU A 86 -10.30 -13.36 -10.98
N ALA A 87 -10.94 -12.36 -11.59
CA ALA A 87 -12.37 -12.41 -11.91
C ALA A 87 -12.75 -13.51 -12.92
N GLN A 88 -11.85 -13.86 -13.84
CA GLN A 88 -12.02 -15.02 -14.71
C GLN A 88 -11.93 -16.34 -13.93
N SER A 89 -11.09 -16.40 -12.89
CA SER A 89 -10.89 -17.59 -12.06
C SER A 89 -11.98 -17.77 -11.01
N VAL A 90 -12.61 -16.67 -10.58
CA VAL A 90 -13.72 -16.64 -9.61
C VAL A 90 -14.89 -15.86 -10.22
N PRO A 91 -15.73 -16.51 -11.04
CA PRO A 91 -16.83 -15.83 -11.73
C PRO A 91 -17.79 -15.14 -10.75
N GLY A 92 -18.10 -13.86 -11.03
CA GLY A 92 -19.02 -13.06 -10.20
C GLY A 92 -18.38 -12.42 -8.97
N ILE A 93 -17.07 -12.54 -8.78
CA ILE A 93 -16.36 -11.83 -7.71
C ILE A 93 -16.50 -10.31 -7.87
N LYS A 94 -16.71 -9.61 -6.75
CA LYS A 94 -16.73 -8.15 -6.72
C LYS A 94 -15.32 -7.60 -6.68
N VAL A 95 -15.03 -6.61 -7.52
CA VAL A 95 -13.77 -5.89 -7.55
C VAL A 95 -14.02 -4.44 -7.20
N TYR A 96 -13.64 -4.06 -5.98
CA TYR A 96 -13.77 -2.72 -5.47
C TYR A 96 -12.57 -1.86 -5.83
N GLY A 97 -12.83 -0.61 -6.22
CA GLY A 97 -11.81 0.40 -6.52
C GLY A 97 -12.39 1.81 -6.41
N GLY A 98 -11.54 2.82 -6.22
CA GLY A 98 -12.01 4.20 -6.06
C GLY A 98 -12.78 4.71 -7.28
N SER A 99 -13.90 5.41 -7.08
CA SER A 99 -14.74 5.94 -8.17
C SER A 99 -14.01 6.97 -9.05
N LEU A 100 -13.02 7.64 -8.47
CA LEU A 100 -12.14 8.60 -9.14
C LEU A 100 -10.88 7.95 -9.73
N ASP A 101 -10.77 6.62 -9.62
CA ASP A 101 -9.63 5.87 -10.12
C ASP A 101 -10.06 4.91 -11.23
N ASN A 102 -9.31 4.88 -12.32
CA ASN A 102 -9.63 4.03 -13.47
C ASN A 102 -9.13 2.60 -13.23
N VAL A 103 -9.56 1.98 -12.13
CA VAL A 103 -9.13 0.63 -11.72
C VAL A 103 -9.59 -0.39 -12.75
N LYS A 104 -8.62 -1.07 -13.37
CA LYS A 104 -8.89 -2.12 -14.35
C LYS A 104 -9.63 -3.29 -13.69
N GLY A 105 -10.69 -3.76 -14.34
CA GLY A 105 -11.52 -4.85 -13.85
C GLY A 105 -12.42 -4.50 -12.66
N CYS A 106 -12.51 -3.22 -12.26
CA CYS A 106 -13.43 -2.78 -11.21
C CYS A 106 -14.89 -3.03 -11.63
N THR A 107 -15.66 -3.66 -10.74
CA THR A 107 -17.09 -3.91 -10.90
C THR A 107 -17.93 -3.02 -9.99
N ASP A 108 -17.39 -2.64 -8.84
CA ASP A 108 -18.09 -1.91 -7.79
C ASP A 108 -17.22 -0.72 -7.34
N GLN A 109 -17.58 0.50 -7.74
CA GLN A 109 -16.83 1.69 -7.34
C GLN A 109 -17.13 2.07 -5.87
N VAL A 110 -16.11 2.55 -5.17
CA VAL A 110 -16.22 3.03 -3.78
C VAL A 110 -15.75 4.48 -3.64
N GLU A 111 -16.26 5.15 -2.62
CA GLU A 111 -15.93 6.53 -2.27
C GLU A 111 -15.45 6.64 -0.83
N ASN A 112 -15.06 7.85 -0.41
CA ASN A 112 -14.74 8.10 0.98
C ASN A 112 -15.93 7.77 1.88
N GLY A 113 -15.69 6.98 2.93
CA GLY A 113 -16.72 6.59 3.90
C GLY A 113 -17.59 5.42 3.46
N THR A 114 -17.41 4.86 2.27
CA THR A 114 -18.09 3.62 1.87
C THR A 114 -17.74 2.51 2.86
N LYS A 115 -18.76 1.84 3.39
CA LYS A 115 -18.61 0.70 4.30
C LYS A 115 -18.93 -0.59 3.57
N LEU A 116 -18.04 -1.56 3.67
CA LEU A 116 -18.21 -2.91 3.16
C LEU A 116 -18.16 -3.89 4.33
N SER A 117 -18.71 -5.08 4.12
CA SER A 117 -18.61 -6.19 5.08
C SER A 117 -17.95 -7.38 4.41
N LEU A 118 -17.12 -8.08 5.16
CA LEU A 118 -16.51 -9.34 4.76
C LEU A 118 -16.90 -10.41 5.77
N GLY A 119 -17.58 -11.45 5.30
CA GLY A 119 -18.11 -12.50 6.17
C GLY A 119 -19.04 -11.94 7.24
N LYS A 120 -18.93 -12.45 8.47
CA LYS A 120 -19.79 -12.06 9.60
C LYS A 120 -19.15 -10.98 10.47
N ASP A 121 -17.82 -11.02 10.59
CA ASP A 121 -17.12 -10.35 11.69
C ASP A 121 -16.25 -9.17 11.23
N ILE A 122 -16.04 -8.98 9.93
CA ILE A 122 -15.14 -7.94 9.42
C ILE A 122 -15.94 -6.79 8.77
N GLU A 123 -15.62 -5.57 9.20
CA GLU A 123 -16.06 -4.32 8.57
C GLU A 123 -14.88 -3.62 7.89
N ILE A 124 -15.12 -3.07 6.71
CA ILE A 124 -14.11 -2.36 5.91
C ILE A 124 -14.63 -0.96 5.62
N LEU A 125 -13.89 0.05 6.08
CA LEU A 125 -14.12 1.45 5.78
C LEU A 125 -13.16 1.89 4.67
N CYS A 126 -13.74 2.35 3.56
CA CYS A 126 -12.99 2.92 2.44
C CYS A 126 -12.63 4.38 2.76
N LEU A 127 -11.34 4.70 2.76
CA LEU A 127 -10.81 6.03 3.04
C LEU A 127 -10.20 6.60 1.76
N HIS A 128 -10.75 7.70 1.26
CA HIS A 128 -10.17 8.36 0.09
C HIS A 128 -8.89 9.10 0.49
N THR A 129 -7.77 8.68 -0.09
CA THR A 129 -6.42 9.17 0.24
C THR A 129 -5.73 9.74 -1.01
N PRO A 130 -6.29 10.79 -1.64
CA PRO A 130 -5.76 11.32 -2.90
C PRO A 130 -4.37 11.92 -2.70
N CYS A 131 -3.39 11.36 -3.38
CA CYS A 131 -2.03 11.89 -3.44
C CYS A 131 -1.29 11.22 -4.59
N HIS A 132 -0.99 9.94 -4.43
CA HIS A 132 -0.30 9.11 -5.40
C HIS A 132 -1.09 8.94 -6.71
N THR A 133 -2.37 8.56 -6.58
CA THR A 133 -3.37 8.72 -7.64
C THR A 133 -4.52 9.58 -7.12
N LYS A 134 -5.31 10.17 -8.03
CA LYS A 134 -6.46 11.00 -7.67
C LYS A 134 -7.56 10.20 -6.96
N GLY A 135 -7.70 8.92 -7.30
CA GLY A 135 -8.73 8.06 -6.74
C GLY A 135 -8.22 6.99 -5.78
N HIS A 136 -7.02 7.14 -5.23
CA HIS A 136 -6.44 6.17 -4.29
C HIS A 136 -7.36 5.97 -3.06
N ILE A 137 -7.62 4.71 -2.72
CA ILE A 137 -8.40 4.29 -1.54
C ILE A 137 -7.50 3.48 -0.61
N SER A 138 -7.48 3.87 0.65
CA SER A 138 -6.99 3.02 1.73
C SER A 138 -8.16 2.26 2.37
N TYR A 139 -7.96 1.00 2.74
CA TYR A 139 -8.99 0.18 3.37
C TYR A 139 -8.68 0.00 4.85
N TYR A 140 -9.47 0.63 5.71
CA TYR A 140 -9.39 0.44 7.17
C TYR A 140 -10.32 -0.70 7.58
N VAL A 141 -9.78 -1.70 8.25
CA VAL A 141 -10.44 -2.99 8.50
C VAL A 141 -10.50 -3.23 10.00
N THR A 142 -11.70 -3.51 10.50
CA THR A 142 -11.97 -3.80 11.90
C THR A 142 -12.68 -5.13 12.04
N SER A 143 -12.36 -5.87 13.09
CA SER A 143 -13.09 -7.07 13.52
C SER A 143 -14.13 -6.70 14.58
N LYS A 144 -15.22 -7.47 14.67
CA LYS A 144 -16.16 -7.39 15.79
C LYS A 144 -15.60 -7.96 17.09
N GLU A 145 -14.59 -8.81 16.99
CA GLU A 145 -13.79 -9.24 18.12
C GLU A 145 -12.82 -8.11 18.53
N GLU A 146 -12.42 -8.05 19.80
CA GLU A 146 -11.45 -7.05 20.32
C GLU A 146 -10.03 -7.29 19.80
N GLU A 147 -9.87 -7.34 18.49
CA GLU A 147 -8.59 -7.44 17.79
C GLU A 147 -8.14 -6.06 17.29
N ASP A 148 -6.83 -5.89 17.15
CA ASP A 148 -6.28 -4.66 16.58
C ASP A 148 -6.75 -4.48 15.12
N PRO A 149 -7.14 -3.25 14.74
CA PRO A 149 -7.54 -2.96 13.38
C PRO A 149 -6.34 -2.93 12.44
N ALA A 150 -6.60 -3.08 11.15
CA ALA A 150 -5.59 -2.99 10.10
C ALA A 150 -5.94 -1.91 9.08
N VAL A 151 -4.92 -1.35 8.42
CA VAL A 151 -5.12 -0.45 7.28
C VAL A 151 -4.25 -0.86 6.11
N PHE A 152 -4.87 -1.02 4.95
CA PHE A 152 -4.17 -1.30 3.70
C PHE A 152 -3.99 0.01 2.94
N THR A 153 -2.75 0.48 2.84
CA THR A 153 -2.42 1.85 2.44
C THR A 153 -1.89 1.97 1.01
N GLY A 154 -1.80 0.86 0.27
CA GLY A 154 -1.25 0.82 -1.08
C GLY A 154 0.19 1.36 -1.10
N ASP A 155 0.44 2.30 -2.00
CA ASP A 155 1.77 2.90 -2.26
C ASP A 155 2.14 4.05 -1.30
N THR A 156 1.48 4.14 -0.15
CA THR A 156 1.68 5.26 0.78
C THR A 156 2.90 5.05 1.69
N LEU A 157 3.29 3.80 2.01
CA LEU A 157 4.32 3.48 3.01
C LEU A 157 5.35 2.47 2.46
N TYR A 158 6.65 2.79 2.52
CA TYR A 158 7.75 1.89 2.11
C TYR A 158 8.87 1.82 3.17
N THR A 159 9.72 0.79 3.15
CA THR A 159 10.62 0.47 4.27
C THR A 159 12.10 0.83 4.06
N VAL A 160 12.98 -0.05 3.54
CA VAL A 160 14.44 0.16 3.63
C VAL A 160 14.94 1.43 2.92
N LYS A 161 14.57 1.62 1.65
CA LYS A 161 15.01 2.79 0.88
C LYS A 161 14.43 4.09 1.47
N ASN A 162 13.22 4.04 2.03
CA ASN A 162 12.64 5.17 2.73
C ASN A 162 13.37 5.50 4.03
N LEU A 163 13.68 4.49 4.85
CA LEU A 163 14.40 4.68 6.11
C LEU A 163 15.80 5.27 5.86
N LYS A 164 16.49 4.81 4.81
CA LYS A 164 17.77 5.41 4.36
C LYS A 164 17.61 6.88 3.98
N PHE A 165 16.58 7.23 3.21
CA PHE A 165 16.26 8.62 2.90
C PHE A 165 15.98 9.43 4.18
N ILE A 166 15.15 8.90 5.07
CA ILE A 166 14.76 9.55 6.31
C ILE A 166 16.00 9.85 7.16
N LEU A 167 16.99 8.96 7.24
CA LEU A 167 18.25 9.26 7.94
C LEU A 167 19.06 10.40 7.34
N THR A 168 18.88 10.74 6.06
CA THR A 168 19.47 11.98 5.49
C THR A 168 18.77 13.24 6.03
N VAL A 169 17.50 13.11 6.41
CA VAL A 169 16.67 14.19 6.95
C VAL A 169 16.71 14.24 8.49
N GLU A 170 16.80 13.12 9.16
CA GLU A 170 16.80 13.00 10.62
C GLU A 170 17.97 12.08 11.06
N PRO A 171 19.24 12.49 10.90
CA PRO A 171 20.40 11.62 11.17
C PRO A 171 20.56 11.23 12.63
N GLU A 172 19.98 11.99 13.56
CA GLU A 172 20.01 11.73 15.00
C GLU A 172 18.79 10.94 15.49
N ASN A 173 17.86 10.57 14.62
CA ASN A 173 16.67 9.81 15.02
C ASN A 173 17.02 8.32 15.23
N GLU A 174 17.27 7.96 16.49
CA GLU A 174 17.64 6.60 16.90
C GLU A 174 16.55 5.55 16.56
N LYS A 175 15.27 5.92 16.57
CA LYS A 175 14.18 5.01 16.18
C LYS A 175 14.29 4.63 14.70
N VAL A 176 14.64 5.58 13.84
CA VAL A 176 14.87 5.31 12.40
C VAL A 176 16.09 4.42 12.21
N LYS A 177 17.19 4.65 12.95
CA LYS A 177 18.40 3.80 12.88
C LYS A 177 18.07 2.35 13.26
N GLN A 178 17.37 2.16 14.38
CA GLN A 178 16.94 0.84 14.85
C GLN A 178 16.00 0.15 13.85
N LYS A 179 15.02 0.89 13.31
CA LYS A 179 14.08 0.35 12.31
C LYS A 179 14.80 -0.01 11.00
N LEU A 180 15.80 0.77 10.58
CA LEU A 180 16.61 0.47 9.40
C LEU A 180 17.42 -0.82 9.61
N GLU A 181 18.10 -0.95 10.73
CA GLU A 181 18.88 -2.17 11.04
C GLU A 181 17.97 -3.41 11.06
N TRP A 182 16.80 -3.31 11.72
CA TRP A 182 15.80 -4.37 11.70
C TRP A 182 15.34 -4.69 10.28
N ALA A 183 14.99 -3.68 9.49
CA ALA A 183 14.50 -3.88 8.12
C ALA A 183 15.56 -4.50 7.20
N GLN A 184 16.83 -4.15 7.38
CA GLN A 184 17.94 -4.78 6.66
C GLN A 184 18.06 -6.27 7.01
N LYS A 185 18.04 -6.62 8.30
CA LYS A 185 18.08 -8.02 8.76
C LYS A 185 16.90 -8.84 8.22
N GLN A 186 15.69 -8.26 8.21
CA GLN A 186 14.51 -8.91 7.63
C GLN A 186 14.72 -9.19 6.14
N ARG A 187 15.20 -8.20 5.37
CA ARG A 187 15.44 -8.37 3.93
C ARG A 187 16.56 -9.37 3.62
N GLU A 188 17.62 -9.39 4.43
CA GLU A 188 18.69 -10.39 4.33
C GLU A 188 18.16 -11.81 4.58
N ALA A 189 17.16 -11.96 5.45
CA ALA A 189 16.46 -13.20 5.72
C ALA A 189 15.30 -13.50 4.74
N ASN A 190 15.11 -12.70 3.68
CA ASN A 190 13.96 -12.76 2.77
C ASN A 190 12.59 -12.67 3.48
N GLN A 191 12.55 -11.98 4.62
CA GLN A 191 11.35 -11.75 5.41
C GLN A 191 10.71 -10.39 5.06
N PRO A 192 9.38 -10.29 5.14
CA PRO A 192 8.68 -9.02 4.96
C PRO A 192 9.02 -8.02 6.06
N THR A 193 9.00 -6.73 5.72
CA THR A 193 9.15 -5.63 6.69
C THR A 193 7.80 -5.03 7.10
N ILE A 194 6.75 -5.81 6.98
CA ILE A 194 5.35 -5.47 7.25
C ILE A 194 4.76 -6.52 8.21
N PRO A 195 3.70 -6.17 8.97
CA PRO A 195 3.15 -4.82 9.12
C PRO A 195 4.05 -3.90 9.95
N SER A 196 3.79 -2.59 9.90
CA SER A 196 4.16 -1.62 10.93
C SER A 196 2.90 -1.13 11.65
N THR A 197 3.05 -0.33 12.70
CA THR A 197 1.95 0.36 13.37
C THR A 197 1.94 1.86 13.04
N ILE A 198 0.77 2.50 13.10
CA ILE A 198 0.66 3.96 12.94
C ILE A 198 1.54 4.71 13.97
N GLY A 199 1.64 4.18 15.19
CA GLY A 199 2.53 4.73 16.22
C GLY A 199 4.01 4.70 15.80
N GLU A 200 4.49 3.57 15.26
CA GLU A 200 5.86 3.48 14.72
C GLU A 200 6.08 4.44 13.54
N GLU A 201 5.09 4.62 12.66
CA GLU A 201 5.20 5.58 11.55
C GLU A 201 5.33 7.02 12.08
N PHE A 202 4.64 7.41 13.15
CA PHE A 202 4.84 8.72 13.78
C PHE A 202 6.23 8.91 14.41
N GLU A 203 6.93 7.84 14.78
CA GLU A 203 8.29 7.90 15.30
C GLU A 203 9.35 7.89 14.18
N THR A 204 9.07 7.22 13.06
CA THR A 204 10.09 6.85 12.07
C THR A 204 9.88 7.43 10.68
N ASN A 205 8.71 7.98 10.36
CA ASN A 205 8.38 8.45 9.02
C ASN A 205 8.32 9.98 8.99
N THR A 206 9.33 10.62 8.39
CA THR A 206 9.39 12.10 8.30
C THR A 206 8.13 12.69 7.65
N PHE A 207 7.48 12.00 6.71
CA PHE A 207 6.25 12.48 6.07
C PHE A 207 5.08 12.61 7.05
N MET A 208 5.06 11.79 8.11
CA MET A 208 4.09 11.84 9.21
C MET A 208 4.50 12.81 10.33
N ARG A 209 5.69 13.42 10.22
CA ARG A 209 6.33 14.26 11.25
C ARG A 209 6.61 15.68 10.74
N VAL A 210 6.04 16.05 9.59
CA VAL A 210 6.24 17.37 8.95
C VAL A 210 5.63 18.53 9.73
N ASP A 211 4.79 18.22 10.72
CA ASP A 211 4.23 19.16 11.69
C ASP A 211 5.25 19.58 12.76
N LEU A 212 6.31 18.80 13.00
CA LEU A 212 7.34 19.13 13.96
C LEU A 212 8.14 20.39 13.57
N PRO A 213 8.33 21.36 14.48
CA PRO A 213 9.05 22.60 14.21
C PRO A 213 10.47 22.39 13.68
N GLU A 214 11.18 21.38 14.17
CA GLU A 214 12.54 21.04 13.75
C GLU A 214 12.61 20.56 12.30
N ILE A 215 11.58 19.82 11.84
CA ILE A 215 11.48 19.39 10.43
C ILE A 215 11.17 20.60 9.56
N GLN A 216 10.20 21.44 9.96
CA GLN A 216 9.87 22.66 9.23
C GLN A 216 11.07 23.60 9.10
N ALA A 217 11.82 23.81 10.20
CA ALA A 217 13.03 24.62 10.22
C ALA A 217 14.12 24.07 9.28
N LYS A 218 14.32 22.75 9.25
CA LYS A 218 15.31 22.11 8.37
C LYS A 218 15.05 22.37 6.88
N PHE A 219 13.79 22.51 6.48
CA PHE A 219 13.41 22.81 5.10
C PHE A 219 13.08 24.30 4.86
N GLY A 220 13.26 25.17 5.86
CA GLY A 220 12.87 26.58 5.76
C GLY A 220 11.36 26.78 5.51
N ALA A 221 10.55 25.77 5.85
CA ALA A 221 9.11 25.76 5.65
C ALA A 221 8.39 26.54 6.76
N LYS A 222 7.29 27.19 6.41
CA LYS A 222 6.46 27.95 7.35
C LYS A 222 5.17 27.23 7.72
N SER A 223 4.93 26.05 7.14
CA SER A 223 3.79 25.21 7.47
C SER A 223 4.10 23.73 7.21
N PRO A 224 3.33 22.81 7.81
CA PRO A 224 3.46 21.37 7.56
C PRO A 224 3.27 21.02 6.07
N VAL A 225 2.42 21.76 5.35
CA VAL A 225 2.17 21.53 3.91
C VAL A 225 3.40 21.90 3.08
N GLU A 226 4.06 23.01 3.42
CA GLU A 226 5.32 23.39 2.77
C GLU A 226 6.44 22.39 3.07
N ALA A 227 6.56 21.96 4.33
CA ALA A 227 7.53 20.95 4.73
C ALA A 227 7.32 19.63 3.97
N LEU A 228 6.07 19.16 3.87
CA LEU A 228 5.72 17.96 3.12
C LEU A 228 6.16 18.04 1.65
N ARG A 229 5.94 19.19 1.00
CA ARG A 229 6.35 19.43 -0.39
C ARG A 229 7.87 19.34 -0.54
N GLU A 230 8.63 20.01 0.32
CA GLU A 230 10.09 20.03 0.23
C GLU A 230 10.72 18.68 0.60
N VAL A 231 10.19 17.97 1.60
CA VAL A 231 10.62 16.60 1.94
C VAL A 231 10.41 15.67 0.74
N ARG A 232 9.23 15.71 0.10
CA ARG A 232 8.92 14.90 -1.08
C ARG A 232 9.85 15.21 -2.25
N LYS A 233 10.03 16.49 -2.56
CA LYS A 233 10.94 16.96 -3.62
C LYS A 233 12.39 16.53 -3.36
N THR A 234 12.82 16.56 -2.10
CA THR A 234 14.16 16.10 -1.72
C THR A 234 14.29 14.59 -1.94
N LYS A 235 13.26 13.81 -1.57
CA LYS A 235 13.21 12.37 -1.83
C LYS A 235 13.22 12.01 -3.30
N ASP A 236 12.53 12.79 -4.15
CA ASP A 236 12.47 12.56 -5.60
C ASP A 236 13.83 12.71 -6.28
N ASN A 237 14.67 13.60 -5.74
CA ASN A 237 16.02 13.87 -6.26
C ASN A 237 17.10 13.02 -5.57
N TRP A 238 16.76 12.27 -4.52
CA TRP A 238 17.69 11.42 -3.81
C TRP A 238 17.94 10.11 -4.56
N LYS A 239 19.21 9.84 -4.87
CA LYS A 239 19.60 8.75 -5.78
C LYS A 239 19.75 7.37 -5.14
N GLY A 240 19.50 7.25 -3.83
CA GLY A 240 19.69 6.00 -3.10
C GLY A 240 21.12 5.77 -2.69
#